data_AF-A0A6G6Y4Z8-F1
#
_entry.id   AF-A0A6G6Y4Z8-F1
#
_cell.length_a   1.000
_cell.length_b   1.000
_cell.length_c   1.000
_cell.angle_alpha   90.00
_cell.angle_beta   90.00
_cell.angle_gamma   90.00
#
_symmetry.space_group_name_H-M   'P 1'
#
loop_
_entity.id
_entity.type
_entity.pdbx_description
1 polymer ?
#
loop_
_entity_poly.entity_id
_entity_poly.type
_entity_poly.pdbx_seq_one_letter_code
_entity_poly.pdbx_strand_id
1 'polypeptide(L)'
;MLSLFAAALAFQATPLPADDAMAARKCAAAVPQLYQSDRLQGSVLIEYFLFQAADAEGTSGAAFLPRTVEMLNDLDRGSVTADDAERVLGACVERWPGAFSEAPVVLPDSAFDRDFLCLGSFILLSASAKALRNNGLLPPETPEYQTYLTRYAELLTPNRMETFGDGKGPVELAGEQLKASIDIGRLDQIAGACIARLED
;
A
#
# COMPACT_ATOMS: atom_id res chain seq x y z
N MET A 1 -0.71 47.75 23.86
CA MET A 1 -1.57 46.69 23.27
C MET A 1 -1.06 46.34 21.87
N LEU A 2 0.13 45.73 21.78
CA LEU A 2 0.82 45.52 20.49
C LEU A 2 1.74 44.29 20.59
N SER A 3 1.23 43.17 21.10
CA SER A 3 2.01 41.91 21.19
C SER A 3 1.19 40.61 21.13
N LEU A 4 -0.06 40.65 20.64
CA LEU A 4 -0.92 39.44 20.58
C LEU A 4 -1.14 38.88 19.17
N PHE A 5 -0.54 39.47 18.13
CA PHE A 5 -0.71 39.01 16.74
C PHE A 5 0.47 38.18 16.19
N ALA A 6 1.54 37.95 16.97
CA ALA A 6 2.72 37.22 16.48
C ALA A 6 2.65 35.70 16.66
N ALA A 7 1.66 35.16 17.38
CA ALA A 7 1.54 33.71 17.64
C ALA A 7 0.76 32.93 16.56
N ALA A 8 0.17 33.61 15.56
CA ALA A 8 -0.63 32.96 14.52
C ALA A 8 0.17 32.59 13.24
N LEU A 9 1.46 32.96 13.17
CA LEU A 9 2.29 32.78 11.97
C LEU A 9 3.24 31.56 12.02
N ALA A 10 3.24 30.77 13.11
CA ALA A 10 4.22 29.68 13.30
C ALA A 10 3.72 28.27 12.95
N PHE A 11 2.49 28.11 12.45
CA PHE A 11 1.92 26.79 12.12
C PHE A 11 1.25 26.79 10.74
N GLN A 12 1.80 27.50 9.75
CA GLN A 12 1.34 27.35 8.37
C GLN A 12 1.91 26.06 7.80
N ALA A 13 1.18 24.99 8.09
CA ALA A 13 1.33 23.70 7.49
C ALA A 13 1.48 23.85 5.97
N THR A 14 2.53 23.31 5.36
CA THR A 14 2.52 23.16 3.89
C THR A 14 1.35 22.23 3.57
N PRO A 15 0.24 22.74 2.99
CA PRO A 15 -0.94 21.92 2.77
C PRO A 15 -0.57 20.73 1.87
N LEU A 16 -1.38 19.67 1.90
CA LEU A 16 -1.27 18.66 0.86
C LEU A 16 -1.52 19.34 -0.50
N PRO A 17 -0.75 18.99 -1.54
CA PRO A 17 -1.05 19.40 -2.91
C PRO A 17 -2.51 19.13 -3.26
N ALA A 18 -3.13 20.00 -4.07
CA ALA A 18 -4.49 19.73 -4.57
C ALA A 18 -4.52 18.52 -5.51
N ASP A 19 -3.43 18.27 -6.24
CA ASP A 19 -3.24 17.10 -7.10
C ASP A 19 -3.12 15.81 -6.27
N ASP A 20 -3.93 14.81 -6.58
CA ASP A 20 -3.98 13.53 -5.84
C ASP A 20 -2.66 12.76 -5.92
N ALA A 21 -2.03 12.70 -7.10
CA ALA A 21 -0.79 11.96 -7.27
C ALA A 21 0.36 12.58 -6.46
N MET A 22 0.51 13.91 -6.52
CA MET A 22 1.49 14.64 -5.72
C MET A 22 1.20 14.53 -4.22
N ALA A 23 -0.06 14.64 -3.80
CA ALA A 23 -0.43 14.51 -2.40
C ALA A 23 -0.14 13.11 -1.86
N ALA A 24 -0.46 12.06 -2.63
CA ALA A 24 -0.24 10.69 -2.21
C ALA A 24 1.27 10.38 -2.10
N ARG A 25 2.11 10.88 -3.02
CA ARG A 25 3.57 10.79 -2.88
C ARG A 25 4.10 11.51 -1.64
N LYS A 26 3.56 12.69 -1.32
CA LYS A 26 3.93 13.41 -0.09
C LYS A 26 3.54 12.62 1.16
N CYS A 27 2.39 11.96 1.14
CA CYS A 27 1.98 11.03 2.21
C CYS A 27 2.94 9.85 2.33
N ALA A 28 3.30 9.20 1.22
CA ALA A 28 4.29 8.13 1.19
C ALA A 28 5.65 8.58 1.76
N ALA A 29 6.10 9.80 1.43
CA ALA A 29 7.35 10.36 1.94
C ALA A 29 7.33 10.69 3.45
N ALA A 30 6.15 10.94 4.02
CA ALA A 30 5.98 11.19 5.46
C ALA A 30 6.05 9.91 6.30
N VAL A 31 5.61 8.77 5.76
CA VAL A 31 5.52 7.49 6.49
C VAL A 31 6.83 7.07 7.17
N PRO A 32 8.01 7.08 6.50
CA PRO A 32 9.27 6.67 7.12
C PRO A 32 9.66 7.47 8.37
N GLN A 33 9.15 8.69 8.53
CA GLN A 33 9.47 9.54 9.67
C GLN A 33 8.82 9.05 10.96
N LEU A 34 7.59 8.50 10.87
CA LEU A 34 6.82 8.04 12.04
C LEU A 34 6.86 6.53 12.26
N TYR A 35 6.98 5.74 11.20
CA TYR A 35 6.92 4.28 11.26
C TYR A 35 8.32 3.65 11.33
N GLN A 36 9.18 4.22 12.17
CA GLN A 36 10.56 3.76 12.31
C GLN A 36 10.71 2.48 13.14
N SER A 37 9.83 2.31 14.12
CA SER A 37 9.75 1.13 14.97
C SER A 37 8.92 0.00 14.37
N ASP A 38 7.96 0.33 13.49
CA ASP A 38 7.12 -0.63 12.77
C ASP A 38 7.31 -0.50 11.26
N ARG A 39 8.44 -1.03 10.79
CA ARG A 39 8.89 -0.89 9.41
C ARG A 39 7.99 -1.60 8.42
N LEU A 40 7.36 -2.71 8.82
CA LEU A 40 6.45 -3.44 7.94
C LEU A 40 5.16 -2.66 7.76
N GLN A 41 4.57 -2.13 8.84
CA GLN A 41 3.42 -1.23 8.75
C GLN A 41 3.73 0.00 7.90
N GLY A 42 4.93 0.57 8.08
CA GLY A 42 5.42 1.68 7.26
C GLY A 42 5.48 1.32 5.77
N SER A 43 6.01 0.15 5.41
CA SER A 43 6.03 -0.31 4.02
C SER A 43 4.63 -0.44 3.43
N VAL A 44 3.68 -0.99 4.18
CA VAL A 44 2.29 -1.16 3.70
C VAL A 44 1.60 0.19 3.46
N LEU A 45 1.82 1.17 4.33
CA LEU A 45 1.29 2.52 4.13
C LEU A 45 1.93 3.23 2.93
N ILE A 46 3.25 3.06 2.73
CA ILE A 46 3.93 3.57 1.55
C ILE A 46 3.33 2.96 0.29
N GLU A 47 3.16 1.64 0.24
CA GLU A 47 2.55 0.94 -0.90
C GLU A 47 1.13 1.46 -1.17
N TYR A 48 0.30 1.59 -0.13
CA TYR A 48 -1.06 2.14 -0.27
C TYR A 48 -1.05 3.53 -0.91
N PHE A 49 -0.22 4.45 -0.42
CA PHE A 49 -0.16 5.80 -0.99
C PHE A 49 0.45 5.82 -2.39
N LEU A 50 1.40 4.96 -2.71
CA LEU A 50 1.92 4.87 -4.07
C LEU A 50 0.90 4.27 -5.04
N PHE A 51 0.02 3.38 -4.57
CA PHE A 51 -1.11 2.88 -5.36
C PHE A 51 -2.12 3.99 -5.64
N GLN A 52 -2.46 4.79 -4.62
CA GLN A 52 -3.29 5.99 -4.80
C GLN A 52 -2.65 6.95 -5.81
N ALA A 53 -1.33 7.15 -5.77
CA ALA A 53 -0.63 8.01 -6.72
C ALA A 53 -0.69 7.45 -8.15
N ALA A 54 -0.49 6.14 -8.33
CA ALA A 54 -0.56 5.49 -9.64
C ALA A 54 -1.97 5.53 -10.24
N ASP A 55 -3.01 5.34 -9.42
CA ASP A 55 -4.41 5.44 -9.82
C ASP A 55 -4.78 6.87 -10.21
N ALA A 56 -4.34 7.87 -9.43
CA ALA A 56 -4.54 9.28 -9.75
C ALA A 56 -3.88 9.72 -11.07
N GLU A 57 -2.75 9.08 -11.46
CA GLU A 57 -2.13 9.27 -12.77
C GLU A 57 -2.84 8.52 -13.91
N GLY A 58 -3.91 7.77 -13.62
CA GLY A 58 -4.65 6.96 -14.59
C GLY A 58 -3.93 5.67 -15.00
N THR A 59 -2.98 5.19 -14.20
CA THR A 59 -2.24 3.95 -14.49
C THR A 59 -3.13 2.74 -14.20
N SER A 60 -3.08 1.72 -15.07
CA SER A 60 -3.87 0.50 -14.92
C SER A 60 -3.19 -0.71 -15.57
N GLY A 61 -3.76 -1.89 -15.34
CA GLY A 61 -3.32 -3.14 -15.97
C GLY A 61 -1.83 -3.41 -15.76
N ALA A 62 -1.15 -3.93 -16.78
CA ALA A 62 0.24 -4.36 -16.66
C ALA A 62 1.23 -3.24 -16.28
N ALA A 63 0.87 -1.97 -16.47
CA ALA A 63 1.72 -0.83 -16.11
C ALA A 63 1.63 -0.43 -14.63
N PHE A 64 0.61 -0.89 -13.90
CA PHE A 64 0.34 -0.44 -12.53
C PHE A 64 1.49 -0.72 -11.57
N LEU A 65 1.90 -1.99 -11.44
CA LEU A 65 2.99 -2.39 -10.54
C LEU A 65 4.36 -1.79 -10.94
N PRO A 66 4.80 -1.83 -12.23
CA PRO A 66 6.02 -1.15 -12.65
C PRO A 66 6.03 0.34 -12.27
N ARG A 67 4.90 1.02 -12.45
CA ARG A 67 4.78 2.44 -12.11
C ARG A 67 4.90 2.68 -10.61
N THR A 68 4.26 1.87 -9.78
CA THR A 68 4.37 2.02 -8.32
C THR A 68 5.79 1.77 -7.82
N VAL A 69 6.51 0.83 -8.45
CA VAL A 69 7.93 0.56 -8.14
C VAL A 69 8.83 1.73 -8.56
N GLU A 70 8.60 2.31 -9.73
CA GLU A 70 9.29 3.53 -10.18
C GLU A 70 9.09 4.67 -9.17
N MET A 71 7.84 4.94 -8.78
CA MET A 71 7.54 5.97 -7.78
C MET A 71 8.19 5.69 -6.42
N LEU A 72 8.31 4.43 -6.01
CA LEU A 72 8.98 4.04 -4.77
C LEU A 72 10.48 4.38 -4.81
N ASN A 73 11.12 4.14 -5.96
CA ASN A 73 12.54 4.44 -6.17
C ASN A 73 12.80 5.95 -6.24
N ASP A 74 11.86 6.69 -6.85
CA ASP A 74 11.94 8.15 -6.99
C ASP A 74 11.40 8.91 -5.78
N LEU A 75 10.93 8.20 -4.74
CA LEU A 75 10.32 8.81 -3.57
C LEU A 75 11.35 9.67 -2.82
N ASP A 76 11.18 11.00 -2.88
CA ASP A 76 11.98 11.93 -2.10
C ASP A 76 11.60 11.88 -0.61
N ARG A 77 12.23 10.96 0.11
CA ARG A 77 12.05 10.78 1.57
C ARG A 77 12.56 11.95 2.40
N GLY A 78 13.30 12.89 1.80
CA GLY A 78 13.78 14.12 2.44
C GLY A 78 12.81 15.29 2.31
N SER A 79 11.78 15.17 1.48
CA SER A 79 10.79 16.23 1.24
C SER A 79 9.87 16.53 2.45
N VAL A 80 9.80 15.61 3.41
CA VAL A 80 9.01 15.76 4.65
C VAL A 80 9.93 15.57 5.85
N THR A 81 9.99 16.57 6.73
CA THR A 81 10.75 16.53 7.98
C THR A 81 10.01 15.71 9.04
N ALA A 82 10.73 15.25 10.07
CA ALA A 82 10.11 14.56 11.21
C ALA A 82 9.03 15.43 11.90
N ASP A 83 9.31 16.73 12.11
CA ASP A 83 8.39 17.69 12.72
C ASP A 83 7.10 17.89 11.91
N ASP A 84 7.16 17.69 10.59
CA ASP A 84 6.02 17.87 9.69
C ASP A 84 5.23 16.60 9.44
N ALA A 85 5.80 15.43 9.74
CA ALA A 85 5.26 14.14 9.32
C ALA A 85 3.89 13.80 9.95
N GLU A 86 3.72 14.03 11.25
CA GLU A 86 2.43 13.81 11.95
C GLU A 86 1.31 14.62 11.31
N ARG A 87 1.60 15.89 11.03
CA ARG A 87 0.65 16.81 10.42
C ARG A 87 0.32 16.44 8.99
N VAL A 88 1.33 16.07 8.19
CA VAL A 88 1.12 15.59 6.82
C VAL A 88 0.25 14.34 6.84
N LEU A 89 0.58 13.33 7.66
CA LEU A 89 -0.18 12.09 7.74
C LEU A 89 -1.60 12.31 8.28
N GLY A 90 -1.82 13.25 9.20
CA GLY A 90 -3.16 13.65 9.62
C GLY A 90 -4.03 14.12 8.43
N ALA A 91 -3.48 14.98 7.56
CA ALA A 91 -4.17 15.39 6.34
C ALA A 91 -4.36 14.24 5.33
N CYS A 92 -3.43 13.27 5.31
CA CYS A 92 -3.55 12.07 4.47
C CYS A 92 -4.70 11.17 4.94
N VAL A 93 -4.92 11.04 6.26
CA VAL A 93 -6.04 10.28 6.85
C VAL A 93 -7.38 10.89 6.41
N GLU A 94 -7.49 12.22 6.42
CA GLU A 94 -8.71 12.90 5.99
C GLU A 94 -9.01 12.67 4.51
N ARG A 95 -7.98 12.71 3.65
CA ARG A 95 -8.13 12.52 2.20
C ARG A 95 -8.34 11.06 1.81
N TRP A 96 -7.64 10.14 2.47
CA TRP A 96 -7.70 8.70 2.21
C TRP A 96 -7.91 7.92 3.51
N PRO A 97 -9.15 7.89 4.03
CA PRO A 97 -9.44 7.21 5.30
C PRO A 97 -9.14 5.71 5.25
N GLY A 98 -9.19 5.09 4.06
CA GLY A 98 -8.82 3.68 3.84
C GLY A 98 -7.39 3.34 4.27
N ALA A 99 -6.45 4.29 4.22
CA ALA A 99 -5.07 4.08 4.67
C ALA A 99 -4.97 3.77 6.18
N PHE A 100 -5.96 4.16 6.98
CA PHE A 100 -5.95 4.00 8.44
C PHE A 100 -7.22 3.37 8.98
N SER A 101 -8.09 2.89 8.09
CA SER A 101 -9.28 2.15 8.48
C SER A 101 -8.89 0.90 9.25
N GLU A 102 -9.60 0.62 10.34
CA GLU A 102 -9.54 -0.68 11.04
C GLU A 102 -10.75 -1.57 10.69
N ALA A 103 -11.60 -1.12 9.76
CA ALA A 103 -12.78 -1.88 9.37
C ALA A 103 -12.37 -3.23 8.75
N PRO A 104 -13.15 -4.30 8.98
CA PRO A 104 -12.92 -5.58 8.32
C PRO A 104 -12.96 -5.42 6.79
N VAL A 105 -11.99 -6.03 6.13
CA VAL A 105 -11.95 -6.11 4.66
C VAL A 105 -12.99 -7.11 4.17
N VAL A 106 -13.76 -6.72 3.15
CA VAL A 106 -14.63 -7.62 2.40
C VAL A 106 -13.90 -8.05 1.13
N LEU A 107 -13.56 -9.35 1.05
CA LEU A 107 -12.91 -9.92 -0.12
C LEU A 107 -13.89 -10.08 -1.30
N PRO A 108 -13.42 -10.07 -2.56
CA PRO A 108 -14.27 -10.33 -3.71
C PRO A 108 -15.03 -11.66 -3.64
N ASP A 109 -16.28 -11.67 -4.12
CA ASP A 109 -17.10 -12.90 -4.19
C ASP A 109 -16.56 -13.89 -5.24
N SER A 110 -16.09 -13.36 -6.36
CA SER A 110 -15.44 -14.12 -7.44
C SER A 110 -14.23 -14.87 -6.87
N ALA A 111 -14.24 -16.20 -7.02
CA ALA A 111 -13.17 -17.02 -6.48
C ALA A 111 -11.82 -16.70 -7.11
N PHE A 112 -11.82 -16.44 -8.41
CA PHE A 112 -10.61 -16.09 -9.13
C PHE A 112 -10.05 -14.75 -8.66
N ASP A 113 -10.86 -13.68 -8.68
CA ASP A 113 -10.39 -12.34 -8.31
C ASP A 113 -9.88 -12.30 -6.87
N ARG A 114 -10.62 -12.93 -5.96
CA ARG A 114 -10.20 -13.04 -4.57
C ARG A 114 -8.89 -13.79 -4.42
N ASP A 115 -8.77 -14.99 -4.98
CA ASP A 115 -7.58 -15.81 -4.78
C ASP A 115 -6.35 -15.13 -5.43
N PHE A 116 -6.56 -14.42 -6.54
CA PHE A 116 -5.51 -13.64 -7.22
C PHE A 116 -5.11 -12.38 -6.44
N LEU A 117 -6.07 -11.65 -5.87
CA LEU A 117 -5.82 -10.54 -4.95
C LEU A 117 -5.04 -11.01 -3.72
N CYS A 118 -5.43 -12.14 -3.14
CA CYS A 118 -4.74 -12.74 -2.00
C CYS A 118 -3.30 -13.11 -2.37
N LEU A 119 -3.09 -13.79 -3.51
CA LEU A 119 -1.75 -14.12 -4.00
C LEU A 119 -0.90 -12.86 -4.18
N GLY A 120 -1.42 -11.83 -4.86
CA GLY A 120 -0.72 -10.57 -5.09
C GLY A 120 -0.33 -9.86 -3.79
N SER A 121 -1.24 -9.84 -2.81
CA SER A 121 -0.99 -9.25 -1.49
C SER A 121 0.15 -9.97 -0.76
N PHE A 122 0.16 -11.30 -0.76
CA PHE A 122 1.26 -12.06 -0.14
C PHE A 122 2.59 -11.92 -0.89
N ILE A 123 2.58 -11.79 -2.22
CA ILE A 123 3.81 -11.53 -3.01
C ILE A 123 4.44 -10.21 -2.54
N LEU A 124 3.66 -9.14 -2.49
CA LEU A 124 4.16 -7.81 -2.12
C LEU A 124 4.61 -7.75 -0.66
N LEU A 125 3.80 -8.24 0.27
CA LEU A 125 4.17 -8.29 1.68
C LEU A 125 5.42 -9.15 1.91
N SER A 126 5.56 -10.28 1.20
CA SER A 126 6.76 -11.11 1.24
C SER A 126 7.98 -10.39 0.70
N ALA A 127 7.85 -9.67 -0.42
CA ALA A 127 8.93 -8.91 -1.03
C ALA A 127 9.38 -7.77 -0.11
N SER A 128 8.44 -7.02 0.46
CA SER A 128 8.71 -5.94 1.42
C SER A 128 9.35 -6.46 2.70
N ALA A 129 8.83 -7.55 3.30
CA ALA A 129 9.45 -8.17 4.47
C ALA A 129 10.86 -8.72 4.16
N LYS A 130 11.09 -9.30 2.98
CA LYS A 130 12.42 -9.76 2.54
C LYS A 130 13.38 -8.59 2.34
N ALA A 131 12.95 -7.51 1.69
CA ALA A 131 13.76 -6.32 1.49
C ALA A 131 14.17 -5.70 2.84
N LEU A 132 13.24 -5.54 3.77
CA LEU A 132 13.54 -5.02 5.11
C LEU A 132 14.50 -5.94 5.89
N ARG A 133 14.30 -7.26 5.86
CA ARG A 133 15.24 -8.22 6.49
C ARG A 133 16.65 -8.15 5.90
N ASN A 134 16.76 -8.08 4.58
CA ASN A 134 18.06 -7.97 3.91
C ASN A 134 18.83 -6.69 4.30
N ASN A 135 18.11 -5.67 4.78
CA ASN A 135 18.68 -4.43 5.30
C ASN A 135 18.82 -4.41 6.84
N GLY A 136 18.57 -5.52 7.53
CA GLY A 136 18.65 -5.62 9.00
C GLY A 136 17.54 -4.87 9.75
N LEU A 137 16.43 -4.55 9.07
CA LEU A 137 15.33 -3.74 9.61
C LEU A 137 14.16 -4.56 10.18
N LEU A 138 14.20 -5.88 10.01
CA LEU A 138 13.22 -6.82 10.56
C LEU A 138 13.90 -8.06 11.13
N PRO A 139 13.32 -8.71 12.15
CA PRO A 139 13.82 -9.97 12.67
C PRO A 139 13.65 -11.10 11.62
N PRO A 140 14.49 -12.15 11.68
CA PRO A 140 14.38 -13.30 10.79
C PRO A 140 12.98 -13.95 10.81
N GLU A 141 12.34 -13.99 11.98
CA GLU A 141 11.08 -14.70 12.30
C GLU A 141 9.78 -13.94 11.95
N THR A 142 9.85 -12.86 11.16
CA THR A 142 8.65 -12.12 10.69
C THR A 142 7.64 -13.06 10.01
N PRO A 143 6.30 -12.82 10.13
CA PRO A 143 5.25 -13.76 9.70
C PRO A 143 5.48 -14.44 8.35
N GLU A 144 5.23 -15.75 8.31
CA GLU A 144 5.44 -16.60 7.13
C GLU A 144 4.36 -16.40 6.07
N TYR A 145 4.40 -15.25 5.38
CA TYR A 145 3.61 -15.02 4.18
C TYR A 145 3.86 -16.07 3.09
N GLN A 146 5.02 -16.74 3.12
CA GLN A 146 5.39 -17.80 2.18
C GLN A 146 4.46 -19.02 2.24
N THR A 147 3.99 -19.40 3.44
CA THR A 147 3.09 -20.55 3.57
C THR A 147 1.74 -20.27 2.89
N TYR A 148 1.21 -19.06 3.07
CA TYR A 148 -0.04 -18.64 2.42
C TYR A 148 0.13 -18.37 0.93
N LEU A 149 1.27 -17.82 0.51
CA LEU A 149 1.65 -17.67 -0.89
C LEU A 149 1.55 -19.01 -1.63
N THR A 150 2.16 -20.07 -1.07
CA THR A 150 2.12 -21.42 -1.67
C THR A 150 0.68 -21.92 -1.78
N ARG A 151 -0.13 -21.79 -0.72
CA ARG A 151 -1.53 -22.22 -0.74
C ARG A 151 -2.36 -21.51 -1.81
N TYR A 152 -2.22 -20.19 -1.94
CA TYR A 152 -2.93 -19.44 -2.98
C TYR A 152 -2.41 -19.74 -4.38
N ALA A 153 -1.11 -19.98 -4.55
CA ALA A 153 -0.56 -20.42 -5.83
C ALA A 153 -1.13 -21.78 -6.28
N GLU A 154 -1.38 -22.70 -5.35
CA GLU A 154 -2.01 -23.99 -5.64
C GLU A 154 -3.48 -23.84 -6.08
N LEU A 155 -4.21 -22.85 -5.56
CA LEU A 155 -5.59 -22.55 -5.98
C LEU A 155 -5.66 -21.94 -7.39
N LEU A 156 -4.59 -21.28 -7.82
CA LEU A 156 -4.44 -20.57 -9.10
C LEU A 156 -3.59 -21.36 -10.09
N THR A 157 -4.06 -22.56 -10.47
CA THR A 157 -3.36 -23.37 -11.49
C THR A 157 -3.28 -22.64 -12.84
N PRO A 158 -2.27 -22.93 -13.69
CA PRO A 158 -2.15 -22.31 -15.01
C PRO A 158 -3.42 -22.39 -15.86
N ASN A 159 -4.10 -23.56 -15.84
CA ASN A 159 -5.37 -23.75 -16.54
C ASN A 159 -6.48 -22.82 -16.03
N ARG A 160 -6.49 -22.51 -14.72
CA ARG A 160 -7.45 -21.53 -14.15
C ARG A 160 -7.10 -20.12 -14.59
N MET A 161 -5.82 -19.74 -14.61
CA MET A 161 -5.41 -18.41 -15.10
C MET A 161 -5.77 -18.19 -16.58
N GLU A 162 -5.59 -19.20 -17.44
CA GLU A 162 -5.97 -19.12 -18.85
C GLU A 162 -7.49 -19.05 -19.07
N THR A 163 -8.27 -19.71 -18.20
CA THR A 163 -9.73 -19.78 -18.34
C THR A 163 -10.45 -18.56 -17.77
N PHE A 164 -9.95 -17.99 -16.68
CA PHE A 164 -10.60 -16.89 -15.95
C PHE A 164 -9.98 -15.52 -16.22
N GLY A 165 -8.82 -15.45 -16.86
CA GLY A 165 -8.14 -14.18 -17.14
C GLY A 165 -8.78 -13.32 -18.23
N ASP A 166 -9.90 -13.71 -18.83
CA ASP A 166 -10.53 -13.02 -19.98
C ASP A 166 -9.55 -12.72 -21.13
N GLY A 167 -8.52 -13.57 -21.31
CA GLY A 167 -7.44 -13.37 -22.29
C GLY A 167 -6.34 -12.40 -21.86
N LYS A 168 -6.42 -11.80 -20.66
CA LYS A 168 -5.38 -10.97 -20.06
C LYS A 168 -4.24 -11.81 -19.53
N GLY A 169 -3.03 -11.28 -19.63
CA GLY A 169 -1.83 -11.91 -19.07
C GLY A 169 -1.78 -11.80 -17.54
N PRO A 170 -1.01 -12.66 -16.86
CA PRO A 170 -0.90 -12.65 -15.39
C PRO A 170 -0.40 -11.32 -14.82
N VAL A 171 0.45 -10.59 -15.56
CA VAL A 171 0.94 -9.26 -15.15
C VAL A 171 -0.15 -8.21 -15.19
N GLU A 172 -1.03 -8.27 -16.21
CA GLU A 172 -2.15 -7.34 -16.35
C GLU A 172 -3.16 -7.54 -15.22
N LEU A 173 -3.54 -8.79 -14.96
CA LEU A 173 -4.42 -9.16 -13.85
C LEU A 173 -3.84 -8.74 -12.50
N ALA A 174 -2.53 -8.88 -12.30
CA ALA A 174 -1.87 -8.42 -11.08
C ALA A 174 -1.99 -6.91 -10.89
N GLY A 175 -1.75 -6.14 -11.94
CA GLY A 175 -1.93 -4.70 -11.84
C GLY A 175 -3.38 -4.29 -11.58
N GLU A 176 -4.36 -4.99 -12.17
CA GLU A 176 -5.79 -4.72 -11.92
C GLU A 176 -6.20 -5.05 -10.49
N GLN A 177 -5.79 -6.19 -9.94
CA GLN A 177 -6.10 -6.55 -8.56
C GLN A 177 -5.39 -5.65 -7.55
N LEU A 178 -4.15 -5.24 -7.83
CA LEU A 178 -3.45 -4.27 -6.98
C LEU A 178 -4.12 -2.89 -7.02
N LYS A 179 -4.59 -2.45 -8.20
CA LYS A 179 -5.40 -1.23 -8.30
C LYS A 179 -6.71 -1.37 -7.52
N ALA A 180 -7.42 -2.49 -7.67
CA ALA A 180 -8.66 -2.76 -6.94
C ALA A 180 -8.45 -2.83 -5.42
N SER A 181 -7.25 -3.21 -4.97
CA SER A 181 -6.93 -3.26 -3.53
C SER A 181 -7.10 -1.92 -2.83
N ILE A 182 -6.94 -0.79 -3.55
CA ILE A 182 -7.10 0.57 -3.01
C ILE A 182 -8.46 0.76 -2.32
N ASP A 183 -9.52 0.25 -2.94
CA ASP A 183 -10.91 0.39 -2.47
C ASP A 183 -11.29 -0.69 -1.45
N ILE A 184 -10.51 -1.77 -1.39
CA ILE A 184 -10.75 -2.90 -0.50
C ILE A 184 -10.12 -2.66 0.88
N GLY A 185 -8.88 -2.20 0.89
CA GLY A 185 -8.13 -1.94 2.13
C GLY A 185 -6.63 -2.04 1.92
N ARG A 186 -5.87 -1.84 3.00
CA ARG A 186 -4.42 -2.02 2.93
C ARG A 186 -4.05 -3.49 2.75
N LEU A 187 -2.87 -3.73 2.18
CA LEU A 187 -2.39 -5.09 1.88
C LEU A 187 -2.29 -5.98 3.13
N ASP A 188 -1.94 -5.44 4.31
CA ASP A 188 -1.93 -6.18 5.58
C ASP A 188 -3.31 -6.67 5.99
N GLN A 189 -4.34 -5.84 5.79
CA GLN A 189 -5.72 -6.18 6.13
C GLN A 189 -6.30 -7.20 5.16
N ILE A 190 -6.03 -7.02 3.86
CA ILE A 190 -6.39 -7.98 2.82
C ILE A 190 -5.74 -9.33 3.12
N ALA A 191 -4.43 -9.34 3.42
CA ALA A 191 -3.73 -10.56 3.79
C ALA A 191 -4.34 -11.23 5.03
N GLY A 192 -4.70 -10.46 6.06
CA GLY A 192 -5.42 -10.97 7.24
C GLY A 192 -6.75 -11.65 6.88
N ALA A 193 -7.56 -11.02 6.03
CA ALA A 193 -8.81 -11.61 5.56
C ALA A 193 -8.60 -12.88 4.72
N CYS A 194 -7.53 -12.91 3.91
CA CYS A 194 -7.14 -14.09 3.14
C CYS A 194 -6.68 -15.25 4.04
N ILE A 195 -5.95 -14.96 5.12
CA ILE A 195 -5.56 -15.98 6.11
C ILE A 195 -6.80 -16.59 6.76
N ALA A 196 -7.68 -15.75 7.32
CA ALA A 196 -8.89 -16.20 8.00
C ALA A 196 -9.71 -17.16 7.12
N ARG A 197 -9.85 -16.82 5.84
CA ARG A 197 -10.55 -17.67 4.87
C ARG A 197 -9.92 -19.06 4.70
N LEU A 198 -8.59 -19.18 4.71
CA LEU A 198 -7.91 -20.47 4.53
C LEU A 198 -7.91 -21.33 5.80
N GLU A 199 -8.27 -20.75 6.94
CA GLU A 199 -8.36 -21.42 8.23
C GLU A 199 -9.79 -21.86 8.59
N ASP A 200 -10.80 -21.32 7.89
CA ASP A 200 -12.21 -21.77 7.92
C ASP A 200 -12.45 -23.06 7.11
#